data_AF-H2BT37-F1
#
_entry.id   AF-H2BT37-F1
#
_cell.length_a   1.000
_cell.length_b   1.000
_cell.length_c   1.000
_cell.angle_alpha   90.00
_cell.angle_beta   90.00
_cell.angle_gamma   90.00
#
_symmetry.space_group_name_H-M   'P 1'
#
loop_
_entity.id
_entity.type
_entity.pdbx_description
1 polymer ?
#
loop_
_entity_poly.entity_id
_entity_poly.type
_entity_poly.pdbx_seq_one_letter_code
_entity_poly.pdbx_strand_id
1 'polypeptide(L)'
;MPEIAPYRIYHVQLDERDISSIAQPEVGNRYYFVFWWVKIPLGHLYIEEGGSANFAKEIMGVIIPTLRNYDRNNQQINDIIKAHETKDIFEFSKLIEKILSPYLLMEIPDKVDISVIVCTRNRSESLKNCLNSLNEQICMAREIIVVDNAPLDDSTRLVAELYETVSYCKEPRPGLDIARNTGARLAKFPIVAYTDDDVRVDLLWSYRIWETFLQENIDAMTGLVIASSLETESQQIFEKNWGFNKGYQDIFFNNDFIRKSLTIPKVWEIGAGANMAFRKRAIEKVNYFDDRLDVGAAGCSGDSEIWYRILTEKMSIHYNPRAFVYHEHRRGLKQLHKQLFGYMRGHSASVLIQHYQDKKIGYKHYLYYEIPRYYFFLILIGFPNYKLRYQTIWSEIRGLISGIRFYNRNKKKPPLFL
;
A
#
# COMPACT_ATOMS: atom_id res chain seq x y z
N MET A 1 22.08 10.19 21.68
CA MET A 1 21.20 9.03 21.88
C MET A 1 21.67 7.97 20.90
N PRO A 2 21.81 6.68 21.27
CA PRO A 2 22.22 5.69 20.28
C PRO A 2 21.14 5.63 19.20
N GLU A 3 21.56 5.90 17.98
CA GLU A 3 20.76 5.81 16.77
C GLU A 3 20.30 4.35 16.62
N ILE A 4 19.00 4.14 16.37
CA ILE A 4 18.49 2.78 16.14
C ILE A 4 19.23 2.18 14.94
N ALA A 5 19.75 0.96 15.09
CA ALA A 5 20.48 0.32 14.00
C ALA A 5 19.59 0.15 12.75
N PRO A 6 20.10 0.42 11.54
CA PRO A 6 19.34 0.30 10.30
C PRO A 6 18.96 -1.15 10.03
N TYR A 7 17.83 -1.38 9.37
CA TYR A 7 17.56 -2.68 8.76
C TYR A 7 18.22 -2.76 7.39
N ARG A 8 18.95 -3.84 7.15
CA ARG A 8 19.39 -4.21 5.81
C ARG A 8 18.29 -5.00 5.13
N ILE A 9 17.81 -4.51 3.98
CA ILE A 9 16.74 -5.17 3.22
C ILE A 9 17.35 -6.19 2.26
N TYR A 10 16.87 -7.44 2.32
CA TYR A 10 17.31 -8.53 1.45
C TYR A 10 16.12 -9.16 0.72
N HIS A 11 16.20 -9.20 -0.61
CA HIS A 11 15.26 -9.94 -1.45
C HIS A 11 15.85 -11.32 -1.77
N VAL A 12 15.15 -12.38 -1.40
CA VAL A 12 15.62 -13.77 -1.55
C VAL A 12 14.72 -14.53 -2.52
N GLN A 13 15.28 -14.97 -3.65
CA GLN A 13 14.61 -15.88 -4.60
C GLN A 13 14.78 -17.32 -4.10
N LEU A 14 13.67 -17.98 -3.78
CA LEU A 14 13.65 -19.36 -3.27
C LEU A 14 13.64 -20.41 -4.40
N ASP A 15 13.39 -20.00 -5.63
CA ASP A 15 13.51 -20.83 -6.83
C ASP A 15 14.98 -21.01 -7.27
N GLU A 16 15.87 -20.11 -6.87
CA GLU A 16 17.30 -20.17 -7.19
C GLU A 16 18.16 -20.80 -6.09
N ARG A 17 17.63 -20.89 -4.86
CA ARG A 17 18.39 -21.28 -3.67
C ARG A 17 17.55 -22.13 -2.74
N ASP A 18 18.16 -23.19 -2.22
CA ASP A 18 17.58 -23.96 -1.13
C ASP A 18 17.55 -23.11 0.15
N ILE A 19 16.44 -23.16 0.88
CA ILE A 19 16.27 -22.51 2.19
C ILE A 19 17.40 -22.90 3.14
N SER A 20 17.83 -24.17 3.12
CA SER A 20 18.91 -24.65 3.99
C SER A 20 20.28 -24.06 3.65
N SER A 21 20.44 -23.53 2.43
CA SER A 21 21.66 -22.86 1.95
C SER A 21 21.68 -21.36 2.23
N ILE A 22 20.57 -20.77 2.69
CA ILE A 22 20.52 -19.35 3.04
C ILE A 22 21.33 -19.15 4.32
N ALA A 23 22.36 -18.30 4.25
CA ALA A 23 23.21 -17.98 5.38
C ALA A 23 22.39 -17.45 6.56
N GLN A 24 22.71 -17.94 7.76
CA GLN A 24 22.11 -17.45 9.00
C GLN A 24 22.39 -15.96 9.19
N PRO A 25 21.40 -15.16 9.63
CA PRO A 25 21.62 -13.75 9.90
C PRO A 25 22.62 -13.56 11.05
N GLU A 26 23.65 -12.73 10.83
CA GLU A 26 24.67 -12.46 11.85
C GLU A 26 24.08 -11.74 13.07
N VAL A 27 24.45 -12.18 14.27
CA VAL A 27 24.10 -11.53 15.53
C VAL A 27 24.71 -10.13 15.58
N GLY A 28 23.98 -9.17 16.13
CA GLY A 28 24.36 -7.75 16.21
C GLY A 28 23.92 -6.90 15.02
N ASN A 29 23.38 -7.52 13.96
CA ASN A 29 22.82 -6.83 12.80
C ASN A 29 21.30 -6.98 12.75
N ARG A 30 20.62 -6.10 12.01
CA ARG A 30 19.17 -6.14 11.80
C ARG A 30 18.84 -6.32 10.33
N TYR A 31 17.90 -7.22 10.02
CA TYR A 31 17.57 -7.62 8.66
C TYR A 31 16.08 -7.54 8.39
N TYR A 32 15.71 -7.12 7.18
CA TYR A 32 14.37 -7.22 6.64
C TYR A 32 14.42 -8.09 5.39
N PHE A 33 14.08 -9.37 5.54
CA PHE A 33 14.06 -10.33 4.43
C PHE A 33 12.70 -10.33 3.75
N VAL A 34 12.67 -10.32 2.43
CA VAL A 34 11.47 -10.56 1.62
C VAL A 34 11.73 -11.76 0.72
N PHE A 35 10.84 -12.75 0.78
CA PHE A 35 10.98 -14.02 0.08
C PHE A 35 10.12 -14.06 -1.17
N TRP A 36 10.66 -14.66 -2.23
CA TRP A 36 10.08 -14.66 -3.57
C TRP A 36 10.15 -16.05 -4.19
N TRP A 37 9.27 -16.30 -5.15
CA TRP A 37 9.36 -17.42 -6.09
C TRP A 37 9.07 -16.91 -7.50
N VAL A 38 10.10 -16.82 -8.37
CA VAL A 38 9.95 -16.38 -9.78
C VAL A 38 9.04 -15.13 -9.88
N LYS A 39 9.36 -14.08 -9.11
CA LYS A 39 8.61 -12.80 -8.99
C LYS A 39 7.29 -12.82 -8.20
N ILE A 40 6.85 -13.94 -7.65
CA ILE A 40 5.71 -13.99 -6.73
C ILE A 40 6.20 -13.73 -5.30
N PRO A 41 5.71 -12.70 -4.59
CA PRO A 41 6.10 -12.45 -3.22
C PRO A 41 5.44 -13.47 -2.28
N LEU A 42 6.22 -14.09 -1.41
CA LEU A 42 5.75 -15.16 -0.52
C LEU A 42 5.64 -14.76 0.95
N GLY A 43 6.49 -13.86 1.43
CA GLY A 43 6.48 -13.43 2.83
C GLY A 43 7.63 -12.48 3.17
N HIS A 44 7.66 -11.99 4.40
CA HIS A 44 8.83 -11.28 4.94
C HIS A 44 9.15 -11.67 6.39
N LEU A 45 10.38 -11.37 6.81
CA LEU A 45 10.83 -11.50 8.19
C LEU A 45 11.62 -10.25 8.62
N TYR A 46 11.35 -9.81 9.84
CA TYR A 46 12.24 -8.88 10.55
C TYR A 46 13.10 -9.69 11.51
N ILE A 47 14.42 -9.62 11.34
CA ILE A 47 15.40 -10.18 12.27
C ILE A 47 16.00 -9.04 13.07
N GLU A 48 15.85 -9.08 14.38
CA GLU A 48 16.44 -8.12 15.31
C GLU A 48 17.89 -8.50 15.65
N GLU A 49 18.60 -7.66 16.40
CA GLU A 49 20.03 -7.83 16.74
C GLU A 49 20.36 -9.16 17.44
N GLY A 50 19.37 -9.80 18.07
CA GLY A 50 19.51 -11.13 18.67
C GLY A 50 19.68 -12.27 17.66
N GLY A 51 19.54 -12.00 16.36
CA GLY A 51 19.60 -13.01 15.30
C GLY A 51 18.33 -13.87 15.25
N SER A 52 18.46 -15.05 14.66
CA SER A 52 17.39 -16.05 14.53
C SER A 52 17.81 -17.36 15.20
N ALA A 53 16.91 -17.96 15.99
CA ALA A 53 17.17 -19.25 16.63
C ALA A 53 17.05 -20.43 15.66
N ASN A 54 16.12 -20.33 14.70
CA ASN A 54 15.94 -21.30 13.63
C ASN A 54 15.38 -20.61 12.39
N PHE A 55 16.30 -20.03 11.61
CA PHE A 55 15.93 -19.21 10.46
C PHE A 55 15.14 -19.97 9.40
N ALA A 56 15.50 -21.22 9.10
CA ALA A 56 14.76 -22.05 8.15
C ALA A 56 13.28 -22.24 8.57
N LYS A 57 13.04 -22.52 9.86
CA LYS A 57 11.69 -22.65 10.40
C LYS A 57 10.90 -21.33 10.35
N GLU A 58 11.55 -20.20 10.63
CA GLU A 58 10.94 -18.88 10.53
C GLU A 58 10.56 -18.55 9.08
N ILE A 59 11.42 -18.88 8.10
CA ILE A 59 11.14 -18.74 6.67
C ILE A 59 9.91 -19.55 6.28
N MET A 60 9.88 -20.84 6.64
CA MET A 60 8.72 -21.70 6.40
C MET A 60 7.45 -21.13 7.02
N GLY A 61 7.55 -20.58 8.23
CA GLY A 61 6.42 -19.94 8.93
C GLY A 61 5.78 -18.78 8.17
N VAL A 62 6.57 -18.03 7.39
CA VAL A 62 6.05 -16.85 6.66
C VAL A 62 5.64 -17.16 5.21
N ILE A 63 6.22 -18.16 4.56
CA ILE A 63 5.86 -18.51 3.17
C ILE A 63 4.65 -19.46 3.09
N ILE A 64 4.47 -20.37 4.07
CA ILE A 64 3.41 -21.38 4.04
C ILE A 64 2.00 -20.78 3.99
N PRO A 65 1.66 -19.71 4.74
CA PRO A 65 0.34 -19.08 4.62
C PRO A 65 0.02 -18.63 3.19
N THR A 66 1.01 -18.10 2.47
CA THR A 66 0.88 -17.66 1.08
C THR A 66 0.75 -18.84 0.14
N LEU A 67 1.58 -19.86 0.28
CA LEU A 67 1.47 -21.08 -0.53
C LEU A 67 0.11 -21.76 -0.35
N ARG A 68 -0.43 -21.77 0.87
CA ARG A 68 -1.77 -22.30 1.14
C ARG A 68 -2.88 -21.49 0.47
N ASN A 69 -2.72 -20.17 0.34
CA ASN A 69 -3.67 -19.31 -0.38
C ASN A 69 -3.71 -19.66 -1.88
N TYR A 70 -2.57 -20.00 -2.47
CA TYR A 70 -2.49 -20.43 -3.87
C TYR A 70 -2.84 -21.91 -4.10
N ASP A 71 -2.61 -22.80 -3.13
CA ASP A 71 -3.00 -24.21 -3.17
C ASP A 71 -4.50 -24.37 -2.86
N ARG A 72 -5.34 -24.09 -3.87
CA ARG A 72 -6.82 -24.08 -3.75
C ARG A 72 -7.41 -25.39 -3.21
N ASN A 73 -6.72 -26.52 -3.37
CA ASN A 73 -7.17 -27.83 -2.88
C ASN A 73 -6.50 -28.24 -1.56
N ASN A 74 -5.53 -27.45 -1.07
CA ASN A 74 -4.74 -27.71 0.14
C ASN A 74 -4.15 -29.13 0.19
N GLN A 75 -3.75 -29.66 -0.97
CA GLN A 75 -3.28 -31.03 -1.11
C GLN A 75 -1.77 -31.15 -0.94
N GLN A 76 -1.02 -30.07 -1.18
CA GLN A 76 0.44 -30.14 -1.34
C GLN A 76 1.20 -29.54 -0.16
N ILE A 77 0.55 -28.75 0.71
CA ILE A 77 1.23 -28.05 1.81
C ILE A 77 1.93 -29.00 2.78
N ASN A 78 1.29 -30.11 3.14
CA ASN A 78 1.90 -31.09 4.05
C ASN A 78 3.11 -31.78 3.42
N ASP A 79 3.06 -32.04 2.11
CA ASP A 79 4.16 -32.64 1.37
C ASP A 79 5.33 -31.67 1.22
N ILE A 80 5.06 -30.36 1.05
CA ILE A 80 6.09 -29.31 1.04
C ILE A 80 6.80 -29.24 2.41
N ILE A 81 6.05 -29.24 3.50
CA ILE A 81 6.62 -29.23 4.85
C ILE A 81 7.50 -30.47 5.05
N LYS A 82 6.99 -31.65 4.67
CA LYS A 82 7.74 -32.90 4.77
C LYS A 82 9.01 -32.88 3.91
N ALA A 83 8.93 -32.41 2.67
CA ALA A 83 10.09 -32.29 1.78
C ALA A 83 11.16 -31.37 2.37
N HIS A 84 10.77 -30.25 2.98
CA HIS A 84 11.69 -29.38 3.71
C HIS A 84 12.34 -30.08 4.91
N GLU A 85 11.57 -30.78 5.73
CA GLU A 85 12.07 -31.53 6.90
C GLU A 85 13.04 -32.65 6.51
N THR A 86 12.78 -33.34 5.40
CA THR A 86 13.67 -34.38 4.86
C THR A 86 14.81 -33.83 3.99
N LYS A 87 14.89 -32.51 3.82
CA LYS A 87 15.86 -31.83 2.94
C LYS A 87 15.83 -32.31 1.49
N ASP A 88 14.65 -32.68 1.00
CA ASP A 88 14.41 -33.03 -0.39
C ASP A 88 14.14 -31.76 -1.20
N ILE A 89 15.23 -31.12 -1.65
CA ILE A 89 15.20 -29.82 -2.36
C ILE A 89 14.43 -29.93 -3.68
N PHE A 90 14.57 -31.06 -4.38
CA PHE A 90 13.91 -31.27 -5.66
C PHE A 90 12.41 -31.37 -5.49
N GLU A 91 11.94 -32.21 -4.56
CA GLU A 91 10.50 -32.36 -4.31
C GLU A 91 9.91 -31.06 -3.72
N PHE A 92 10.63 -30.38 -2.82
CA PHE A 92 10.23 -29.07 -2.29
C PHE A 92 9.97 -28.07 -3.42
N SER A 93 10.93 -27.94 -4.34
CA SER A 93 10.84 -26.97 -5.43
C SER A 93 9.74 -27.32 -6.43
N LYS A 94 9.65 -28.60 -6.77
CA LYS A 94 8.63 -29.13 -7.69
C LYS A 94 7.20 -28.92 -7.17
N LEU A 95 6.97 -29.10 -5.87
CA LEU A 95 5.66 -28.89 -5.27
C LEU A 95 5.26 -27.41 -5.25
N ILE A 96 6.19 -26.49 -4.94
CA ILE A 96 5.91 -25.05 -5.00
C ILE A 96 5.65 -24.61 -6.43
N GLU A 97 6.48 -25.05 -7.39
CA GLU A 97 6.29 -24.76 -8.81
C GLU A 97 4.91 -25.24 -9.30
N LYS A 98 4.46 -26.42 -8.85
CA LYS A 98 3.13 -26.93 -9.18
C LYS A 98 2.00 -26.07 -8.62
N ILE A 99 2.17 -25.45 -7.45
CA ILE A 99 1.17 -24.53 -6.87
C ILE A 99 1.17 -23.18 -7.61
N LEU A 100 2.36 -22.67 -7.95
CA LEU A 100 2.53 -21.30 -8.41
C LEU A 100 2.53 -21.13 -9.93
N SER A 101 2.83 -22.17 -10.71
CA SER A 101 2.86 -22.14 -12.18
C SER A 101 1.60 -21.55 -12.85
N PRO A 102 0.36 -21.72 -12.34
CA PRO A 102 -0.81 -21.05 -12.93
C PRO A 102 -0.79 -19.51 -12.81
N TYR A 103 0.05 -18.97 -11.94
CA TYR A 103 0.23 -17.54 -11.68
C TYR A 103 1.56 -17.02 -12.24
N LEU A 104 2.40 -17.92 -12.75
CA LEU A 104 3.60 -17.60 -13.50
C LEU A 104 3.24 -17.25 -14.95
N LEU A 105 4.13 -16.49 -15.58
CA LEU A 105 3.88 -15.82 -16.85
C LEU A 105 3.93 -16.84 -18.00
N MET A 106 2.89 -16.93 -18.82
CA MET A 106 2.92 -17.72 -20.06
C MET A 106 3.14 -16.84 -21.29
N GLU A 107 2.43 -15.71 -21.38
CA GLU A 107 2.61 -14.70 -22.42
C GLU A 107 2.38 -13.29 -21.85
N ILE A 108 3.31 -12.38 -22.10
CA ILE A 108 3.24 -11.00 -21.62
C ILE A 108 3.12 -10.08 -22.84
N PRO A 109 2.04 -9.30 -22.97
CA PRO A 109 1.94 -8.33 -24.04
C PRO A 109 2.95 -7.19 -23.83
N ASP A 110 3.44 -6.60 -24.92
CA ASP A 110 4.31 -5.42 -24.87
C ASP A 110 3.61 -4.21 -24.23
N LYS A 111 2.28 -4.11 -24.42
CA LYS A 111 1.44 -3.00 -23.91
C LYS A 111 0.06 -3.45 -23.45
N VAL A 112 -0.47 -2.77 -22.43
CA VAL A 112 -1.83 -3.00 -21.88
C VAL A 112 -2.65 -1.71 -21.77
N ASP A 113 -3.97 -1.84 -21.88
CA ASP A 113 -4.95 -0.74 -21.82
C ASP A 113 -5.13 -0.19 -20.39
N ILE A 114 -4.08 0.46 -19.88
CA ILE A 114 -4.04 1.16 -18.58
C ILE A 114 -3.62 2.62 -18.80
N SER A 115 -4.30 3.53 -18.10
CA SER A 115 -3.83 4.90 -17.83
C SER A 115 -3.23 4.95 -16.42
N VAL A 116 -1.92 5.15 -16.32
CA VAL A 116 -1.21 5.33 -15.05
C VAL A 116 -1.17 6.81 -14.71
N ILE A 117 -1.56 7.16 -13.49
CA ILE A 117 -1.56 8.53 -12.98
C ILE A 117 -0.52 8.65 -11.88
N VAL A 118 0.39 9.61 -12.03
CA VAL A 118 1.35 10.02 -11.01
C VAL A 118 1.03 11.45 -10.59
N CYS A 119 0.54 11.63 -9.36
CA CYS A 119 0.29 12.94 -8.79
C CYS A 119 1.55 13.40 -8.04
N THR A 120 2.00 14.62 -8.31
CA THR A 120 3.21 15.17 -7.67
C THR A 120 3.05 16.65 -7.36
N ARG A 121 3.84 17.16 -6.42
CA ARG A 121 3.88 18.58 -6.08
C ARG A 121 5.26 18.98 -5.58
N ASN A 122 6.02 19.71 -6.40
CA ASN A 122 7.35 20.23 -6.06
C ASN A 122 8.33 19.12 -5.60
N ARG A 123 8.30 17.95 -6.27
CA ARG A 123 9.15 16.78 -6.00
C ARG A 123 9.69 16.17 -7.30
N SER A 124 10.22 17.03 -8.17
CA SER A 124 10.69 16.65 -9.52
C SER A 124 11.75 15.54 -9.52
N GLU A 125 12.61 15.47 -8.51
CA GLU A 125 13.59 14.38 -8.37
C GLU A 125 12.93 13.03 -8.05
N SER A 126 12.00 12.98 -7.07
CA SER A 126 11.23 11.77 -6.77
C SER A 126 10.45 11.32 -8.01
N LEU A 127 9.75 12.26 -8.67
CA LEU A 127 9.04 12.00 -9.92
C LEU A 127 9.95 11.36 -10.97
N LYS A 128 11.16 11.88 -11.18
CA LYS A 128 12.11 11.35 -12.17
C LYS A 128 12.41 9.88 -11.90
N ASN A 129 12.64 9.50 -10.63
CA ASN A 129 12.91 8.12 -10.25
C ASN A 129 11.69 7.21 -10.45
N CYS A 130 10.49 7.69 -10.12
CA CYS A 130 9.25 6.99 -10.40
C CYS A 130 9.07 6.74 -11.91
N LEU A 131 9.21 7.78 -12.73
CA LEU A 131 9.08 7.70 -14.19
C LEU A 131 10.12 6.77 -14.83
N ASN A 132 11.37 6.76 -14.35
CA ASN A 132 12.37 5.79 -14.79
C ASN A 132 11.85 4.35 -14.60
N SER A 133 11.31 4.02 -13.42
CA SER A 133 10.80 2.66 -13.15
C SER A 133 9.56 2.29 -13.97
N LEU A 134 8.70 3.28 -14.29
CA LEU A 134 7.56 3.10 -15.19
C LEU A 134 8.00 2.92 -16.65
N ASN A 135 9.16 3.47 -17.04
CA ASN A 135 9.70 3.35 -18.38
C ASN A 135 10.56 2.09 -18.59
N GLU A 136 10.88 1.37 -17.50
CA GLU A 136 11.59 0.09 -17.48
C GLU A 136 10.64 -1.13 -17.50
N GLN A 137 9.32 -0.94 -17.56
CA GLN A 137 8.35 -2.03 -17.53
C GLN A 137 8.54 -2.99 -18.72
N ILE A 138 8.43 -4.31 -18.45
CA ILE A 138 8.39 -5.32 -19.52
C ILE A 138 7.10 -5.19 -20.33
N CYS A 139 6.00 -4.87 -19.66
CA CYS A 139 4.70 -4.59 -20.25
C CYS A 139 4.34 -3.14 -19.97
N MET A 140 4.38 -2.29 -20.97
CA MET A 140 4.15 -0.86 -20.80
C MET A 140 2.65 -0.54 -20.66
N ALA A 141 2.31 0.38 -19.76
CA ALA A 141 1.00 1.02 -19.80
C ALA A 141 0.87 1.82 -21.10
N ARG A 142 -0.34 1.89 -21.68
CA ARG A 142 -0.56 2.69 -22.90
C ARG A 142 -0.50 4.19 -22.66
N GLU A 143 -0.74 4.65 -21.44
CA GLU A 143 -0.73 6.06 -21.10
C GLU A 143 -0.18 6.26 -19.69
N ILE A 144 0.72 7.23 -19.55
CA ILE A 144 1.19 7.73 -18.26
C ILE A 144 0.84 9.22 -18.20
N ILE A 145 0.18 9.65 -17.13
CA ILE A 145 -0.25 11.03 -16.91
C ILE A 145 0.41 11.53 -15.62
N VAL A 146 1.25 12.55 -15.76
CA VAL A 146 1.79 13.29 -14.61
C VAL A 146 0.85 14.46 -14.33
N VAL A 147 0.25 14.47 -13.14
CA VAL A 147 -0.56 15.58 -12.65
C VAL A 147 0.25 16.38 -11.65
N ASP A 148 0.72 17.55 -12.10
CA ASP A 148 1.50 18.50 -11.31
C ASP A 148 0.58 19.42 -10.52
N ASN A 149 0.51 19.20 -9.20
CA ASN A 149 -0.49 19.78 -8.33
C ASN A 149 0.00 21.09 -7.68
N ALA A 150 -0.60 22.21 -8.07
CA ALA A 150 -0.28 23.55 -7.61
C ALA A 150 1.25 23.80 -7.54
N PRO A 151 1.96 23.65 -8.69
CA PRO A 151 3.41 23.80 -8.75
C PRO A 151 3.86 25.21 -8.41
N LEU A 152 5.04 25.31 -7.79
CA LEU A 152 5.71 26.60 -7.53
C LEU A 152 6.63 27.04 -8.68
N ASP A 153 7.08 26.10 -9.50
CA ASP A 153 7.97 26.31 -10.64
C ASP A 153 7.71 25.26 -11.74
N ASP A 154 8.49 25.30 -12.83
CA ASP A 154 8.34 24.40 -13.98
C ASP A 154 9.14 23.09 -13.86
N SER A 155 9.77 22.79 -12.71
CA SER A 155 10.69 21.64 -12.60
C SER A 155 10.00 20.30 -12.84
N THR A 156 8.75 20.13 -12.37
CA THR A 156 7.94 18.93 -12.65
C THR A 156 7.69 18.76 -14.16
N ARG A 157 7.32 19.84 -14.84
CA ARG A 157 7.03 19.86 -16.28
C ARG A 157 8.25 19.43 -17.08
N LEU A 158 9.40 20.03 -16.77
CA LEU A 158 10.67 19.71 -17.43
C LEU A 158 11.06 18.24 -17.26
N VAL A 159 10.79 17.63 -16.09
CA VAL A 159 11.03 16.20 -15.87
C VAL A 159 10.07 15.33 -16.68
N ALA A 160 8.78 15.68 -16.73
CA ALA A 160 7.79 14.93 -17.51
C ALA A 160 8.10 14.96 -19.02
N GLU A 161 8.55 16.09 -19.54
CA GLU A 161 8.93 16.29 -20.95
C GLU A 161 10.15 15.45 -21.38
N LEU A 162 10.89 14.82 -20.46
CA LEU A 162 11.98 13.89 -20.79
C LEU A 162 11.49 12.54 -21.34
N TYR A 163 10.20 12.22 -21.19
CA TYR A 163 9.64 10.91 -21.54
C TYR A 163 8.51 11.07 -22.58
N GLU A 164 8.74 10.54 -23.79
CA GLU A 164 7.80 10.68 -24.92
C GLU A 164 6.41 10.09 -24.65
N THR A 165 6.32 9.09 -23.79
CA THR A 165 5.09 8.37 -23.44
C THR A 165 4.31 9.03 -22.29
N VAL A 166 4.83 10.11 -21.71
CA VAL A 166 4.26 10.79 -20.55
C VAL A 166 3.51 12.05 -20.97
N SER A 167 2.24 12.13 -20.58
CA SER A 167 1.42 13.34 -20.72
C SER A 167 1.52 14.18 -19.45
N TYR A 168 1.87 15.46 -19.58
CA TYR A 168 1.87 16.41 -18.47
C TYR A 168 0.53 17.15 -18.35
N CYS A 169 0.02 17.27 -17.13
CA CYS A 169 -1.12 18.12 -16.81
C CYS A 169 -0.84 18.96 -15.55
N LYS A 170 -1.08 20.26 -15.64
CA LYS A 170 -1.05 21.17 -14.49
C LYS A 170 -2.44 21.25 -13.84
N GLU A 171 -2.53 20.93 -12.56
CA GLU A 171 -3.73 21.18 -11.73
C GLU A 171 -3.47 22.39 -10.82
N PRO A 172 -4.09 23.56 -11.06
CA PRO A 172 -3.78 24.77 -10.29
C PRO A 172 -4.29 24.73 -8.83
N ARG A 173 -5.27 23.88 -8.50
CA ARG A 173 -5.86 23.82 -7.15
C ARG A 173 -5.09 22.84 -6.28
N PRO A 174 -4.62 23.23 -5.08
CA PRO A 174 -3.87 22.33 -4.21
C PRO A 174 -4.77 21.24 -3.65
N GLY A 175 -4.34 19.98 -3.75
CA GLY A 175 -5.06 18.79 -3.28
C GLY A 175 -4.63 17.53 -4.04
N LEU A 176 -4.28 16.47 -3.30
CA LEU A 176 -3.91 15.17 -3.86
C LEU A 176 -5.12 14.50 -4.53
N ASP A 177 -6.27 14.47 -3.87
CA ASP A 177 -7.50 13.90 -4.41
C ASP A 177 -8.06 14.75 -5.56
N ILE A 178 -7.90 16.07 -5.52
CA ILE A 178 -8.13 16.95 -6.69
C ILE A 178 -7.24 16.53 -7.86
N ALA A 179 -5.94 16.35 -7.64
CA ALA A 179 -5.00 15.90 -8.68
C ALA A 179 -5.35 14.49 -9.21
N ARG A 180 -5.71 13.56 -8.32
CA ARG A 180 -6.15 12.20 -8.68
C ARG A 180 -7.40 12.24 -9.55
N ASN A 181 -8.36 13.11 -9.21
CA ASN A 181 -9.58 13.32 -9.98
C ASN A 181 -9.30 13.93 -11.35
N THR A 182 -8.39 14.90 -11.44
CA THR A 182 -7.95 15.48 -12.71
C THR A 182 -7.30 14.43 -13.60
N GLY A 183 -6.41 13.60 -13.05
CA GLY A 183 -5.84 12.46 -13.79
C GLY A 183 -6.91 11.45 -14.23
N ALA A 184 -7.86 11.10 -13.35
CA ALA A 184 -8.91 10.13 -13.64
C ALA A 184 -9.79 10.55 -14.83
N ARG A 185 -10.09 11.85 -14.90
CA ARG A 185 -10.92 12.43 -15.98
C ARG A 185 -10.16 12.49 -17.30
N LEU A 186 -8.84 12.69 -17.26
CA LEU A 186 -7.98 12.71 -18.45
C LEU A 186 -7.66 11.31 -18.98
N ALA A 187 -7.67 10.29 -18.12
CA ALA A 187 -7.38 8.91 -18.47
C ALA A 187 -8.24 8.43 -19.65
N LYS A 188 -7.62 7.86 -20.68
CA LYS A 188 -8.30 7.39 -21.89
C LYS A 188 -8.66 5.92 -21.88
N PHE A 189 -7.99 5.13 -21.04
CA PHE A 189 -8.12 3.67 -21.05
C PHE A 189 -9.10 3.14 -19.99
N PRO A 190 -9.61 1.89 -20.14
CA PRO A 190 -10.62 1.33 -19.24
C PRO A 190 -10.15 1.10 -17.80
N ILE A 191 -8.83 1.03 -17.57
CA ILE A 191 -8.23 0.86 -16.24
C ILE A 191 -7.45 2.12 -15.90
N VAL A 192 -7.71 2.68 -14.72
CA VAL A 192 -7.03 3.84 -14.16
C VAL A 192 -6.20 3.37 -12.97
N ALA A 193 -4.88 3.42 -13.10
CA ALA A 193 -3.93 3.03 -12.05
C ALA A 193 -3.28 4.27 -11.43
N TYR A 194 -2.99 4.21 -10.13
CA TYR A 194 -2.33 5.26 -9.37
C TYR A 194 -1.06 4.74 -8.73
N THR A 195 -0.02 5.56 -8.80
CA THR A 195 1.18 5.40 -7.98
C THR A 195 1.71 6.77 -7.55
N ASP A 196 2.48 6.81 -6.47
CA ASP A 196 3.01 8.05 -5.90
C ASP A 196 4.40 8.39 -6.47
N ASP A 197 4.80 9.65 -6.39
CA ASP A 197 6.10 10.12 -6.91
C ASP A 197 7.32 9.57 -6.15
N ASP A 198 7.13 9.03 -4.96
CA ASP A 198 8.15 8.36 -4.14
C ASP A 198 8.04 6.82 -4.17
N VAL A 199 7.45 6.30 -5.24
CA VAL A 199 7.32 4.87 -5.51
C VAL A 199 8.19 4.43 -6.69
N ARG A 200 8.82 3.26 -6.54
CA ARG A 200 9.41 2.48 -7.62
C ARG A 200 8.55 1.25 -7.89
N VAL A 201 8.06 1.09 -9.11
CA VAL A 201 7.23 -0.07 -9.49
C VAL A 201 8.08 -1.29 -9.87
N ASP A 202 7.55 -2.51 -9.71
CA ASP A 202 8.16 -3.73 -10.28
C ASP A 202 8.01 -3.78 -11.81
N LEU A 203 8.93 -4.45 -12.51
CA LEU A 203 8.95 -4.59 -13.97
C LEU A 203 7.65 -5.12 -14.60
N LEU A 204 6.86 -5.89 -13.85
CA LEU A 204 5.60 -6.49 -14.29
C LEU A 204 4.37 -5.78 -13.71
N TRP A 205 4.55 -4.64 -13.03
CA TRP A 205 3.48 -3.97 -12.29
C TRP A 205 2.26 -3.66 -13.16
N SER A 206 2.47 -3.06 -14.33
CA SER A 206 1.36 -2.74 -15.25
C SER A 206 0.65 -4.00 -15.76
N TYR A 207 1.39 -5.06 -16.09
CA TYR A 207 0.82 -6.34 -16.49
C TYR A 207 -0.04 -6.95 -15.38
N ARG A 208 0.45 -6.98 -14.13
CA ARG A 208 -0.27 -7.59 -13.00
C ARG A 208 -1.52 -6.81 -12.63
N ILE A 209 -1.52 -5.49 -12.80
CA ILE A 209 -2.74 -4.68 -12.70
C ILE A 209 -3.72 -5.09 -13.80
N TRP A 210 -3.31 -5.10 -15.06
CA TRP A 210 -4.18 -5.46 -16.18
C TRP A 210 -4.76 -6.88 -16.04
N GLU A 211 -3.92 -7.85 -15.69
CA GLU A 211 -4.27 -9.26 -15.44
C GLU A 211 -5.37 -9.38 -14.38
N THR A 212 -5.33 -8.55 -13.33
CA THR A 212 -6.36 -8.52 -12.28
C THR A 212 -7.74 -8.20 -12.86
N PHE A 213 -7.80 -7.27 -13.81
CA PHE A 213 -9.05 -6.84 -14.44
C PHE A 213 -9.48 -7.72 -15.62
N LEU A 214 -8.78 -8.82 -15.93
CA LEU A 214 -9.35 -9.89 -16.77
C LEU A 214 -10.54 -10.57 -16.07
N GLN A 215 -10.61 -10.47 -14.74
CA GLN A 215 -11.80 -10.84 -13.98
C GLN A 215 -12.83 -9.71 -14.02
N GLU A 216 -13.90 -9.91 -14.80
CA GLU A 216 -14.95 -8.91 -15.02
C GLU A 216 -15.68 -8.45 -13.73
N ASN A 217 -15.70 -9.31 -12.70
CA ASN A 217 -16.32 -9.05 -11.41
C ASN A 217 -15.45 -8.22 -10.44
N ILE A 218 -14.23 -7.83 -10.84
CA ILE A 218 -13.35 -6.96 -10.05
C ILE A 218 -13.46 -5.52 -10.56
N ASP A 219 -13.78 -4.58 -9.67
CA ASP A 219 -14.02 -3.17 -10.01
C ASP A 219 -12.88 -2.25 -9.54
N ALA A 220 -12.14 -2.66 -8.51
CA ALA A 220 -10.92 -2.00 -8.06
C ALA A 220 -9.87 -3.00 -7.60
N MET A 221 -8.64 -2.54 -7.50
CA MET A 221 -7.49 -3.32 -7.10
C MET A 221 -6.59 -2.49 -6.19
N THR A 222 -5.98 -3.15 -5.21
CA THR A 222 -4.86 -2.64 -4.42
C THR A 222 -3.72 -3.65 -4.48
N GLY A 223 -2.48 -3.19 -4.31
CA GLY A 223 -1.32 -4.07 -4.42
C GLY A 223 -0.38 -4.00 -3.21
N LEU A 224 0.58 -4.92 -3.18
CA LEU A 224 1.60 -4.98 -2.15
C LEU A 224 2.51 -3.75 -2.21
N VAL A 225 2.82 -3.19 -1.04
CA VAL A 225 3.78 -2.08 -0.92
C VAL A 225 4.86 -2.48 0.07
N ILE A 226 6.11 -2.43 -0.37
CA ILE A 226 7.29 -2.82 0.41
C ILE A 226 8.12 -1.57 0.69
N ALA A 227 8.68 -1.44 1.89
CA ALA A 227 9.62 -0.35 2.18
C ALA A 227 10.85 -0.43 1.26
N SER A 228 11.21 0.68 0.61
CA SER A 228 12.45 0.75 -0.19
C SER A 228 13.71 0.87 0.68
N SER A 229 13.58 1.45 1.88
CA SER A 229 14.66 1.63 2.84
C SER A 229 14.14 1.74 4.27
N LEU A 230 14.94 1.27 5.22
CA LEU A 230 14.66 1.26 6.65
C LEU A 230 15.91 1.67 7.45
N GLU A 231 16.63 2.65 6.91
CA GLU A 231 17.91 3.13 7.45
C GLU A 231 17.71 4.01 8.67
N THR A 232 16.64 4.82 8.69
CA THR A 232 16.42 5.80 9.76
C THR A 232 15.30 5.38 10.72
N GLU A 233 15.36 5.89 11.95
CA GLU A 233 14.32 5.67 12.95
C GLU A 233 12.91 6.02 12.44
N SER A 234 12.81 7.12 11.69
CA SER A 234 11.55 7.57 11.10
C SER A 234 10.93 6.52 10.17
N GLN A 235 11.74 5.93 9.29
CA GLN A 235 11.30 4.92 8.33
C GLN A 235 10.87 3.64 9.04
N GLN A 236 11.65 3.21 10.04
CA GLN A 236 11.34 2.01 10.83
C GLN A 236 10.08 2.16 11.66
N ILE A 237 9.86 3.33 12.28
CA ILE A 237 8.63 3.62 13.01
C ILE A 237 7.43 3.60 12.08
N PHE A 238 7.55 4.23 10.92
CA PHE A 238 6.49 4.25 9.92
C PHE A 238 6.13 2.84 9.47
N GLU A 239 7.10 2.08 8.95
CA GLU A 239 6.86 0.75 8.39
C GLU A 239 6.22 -0.20 9.42
N LYS A 240 6.73 -0.23 10.66
CA LYS A 240 6.22 -1.17 11.68
C LYS A 240 4.83 -0.85 12.21
N ASN A 241 4.31 0.37 12.00
CA ASN A 241 3.09 0.82 12.71
C ASN A 241 2.05 1.51 11.82
N TRP A 242 2.44 2.00 10.65
CA TRP A 242 1.58 2.56 9.59
C TRP A 242 2.01 2.09 8.20
N GLY A 243 2.79 1.01 8.13
CA GLY A 243 3.26 0.44 6.88
C GLY A 243 2.10 0.07 5.96
N PHE A 244 2.40 0.08 4.67
CA PHE A 244 1.42 -0.16 3.62
C PHE A 244 1.31 -1.64 3.22
N ASN A 245 2.22 -2.48 3.69
CA ASN A 245 2.19 -3.92 3.44
C ASN A 245 0.98 -4.57 4.12
N LYS A 246 0.05 -5.14 3.33
CA LYS A 246 -1.15 -5.86 3.82
C LYS A 246 -1.04 -7.38 3.72
N GLY A 247 0.17 -7.89 3.48
CA GLY A 247 0.47 -9.31 3.37
C GLY A 247 0.67 -9.78 1.92
N TYR A 248 0.79 -11.09 1.77
CA TYR A 248 1.31 -11.74 0.55
C TYR A 248 0.27 -12.64 -0.12
N GLN A 249 -0.96 -12.63 0.39
CA GLN A 249 -2.08 -13.45 -0.07
C GLN A 249 -3.01 -12.61 -0.94
N ASP A 250 -3.66 -13.23 -1.92
CA ASP A 250 -4.79 -12.61 -2.61
C ASP A 250 -5.95 -12.45 -1.62
N ILE A 251 -6.50 -11.23 -1.51
CA ILE A 251 -7.64 -10.93 -0.63
C ILE A 251 -8.74 -10.25 -1.46
N PHE A 252 -9.96 -10.79 -1.38
CA PHE A 252 -11.13 -10.25 -2.07
C PHE A 252 -12.06 -9.56 -1.08
N PHE A 253 -12.31 -8.28 -1.31
CA PHE A 253 -13.24 -7.48 -0.53
C PHE A 253 -14.50 -7.22 -1.36
N ASN A 254 -15.65 -7.42 -0.74
CA ASN A 254 -16.96 -7.08 -1.31
C ASN A 254 -17.86 -6.51 -0.20
N ASN A 255 -19.15 -6.34 -0.47
CA ASN A 255 -20.08 -5.76 0.51
C ASN A 255 -20.15 -6.56 1.84
N ASP A 256 -19.82 -7.85 1.86
CA ASP A 256 -19.76 -8.64 3.10
C ASP A 256 -18.69 -8.13 4.06
N PHE A 257 -17.59 -7.58 3.56
CA PHE A 257 -16.56 -6.98 4.41
C PHE A 257 -17.14 -5.85 5.27
N ILE A 258 -18.02 -5.02 4.68
CA ILE A 258 -18.75 -3.96 5.40
C ILE A 258 -19.74 -4.57 6.40
N ARG A 259 -20.54 -5.56 5.97
CA ARG A 259 -21.62 -6.14 6.78
C ARG A 259 -21.13 -6.99 7.96
N LYS A 260 -20.04 -7.73 7.79
CA LYS A 260 -19.51 -8.69 8.79
C LYS A 260 -18.52 -8.05 9.77
N SER A 261 -18.26 -6.76 9.64
CA SER A 261 -17.34 -6.05 10.53
C SER A 261 -17.88 -5.98 11.96
N LEU A 262 -17.13 -6.57 12.90
CA LEU A 262 -17.54 -6.71 14.31
C LEU A 262 -17.69 -5.36 15.04
N THR A 263 -16.87 -4.36 14.69
CA THR A 263 -16.96 -3.01 15.26
C THR A 263 -17.23 -1.99 14.16
N ILE A 264 -16.28 -1.84 13.25
CA ILE A 264 -16.35 -0.97 12.07
C ILE A 264 -15.58 -1.62 10.91
N PRO A 265 -15.96 -1.36 9.65
CA PRO A 265 -15.18 -1.76 8.51
C PRO A 265 -13.91 -0.93 8.43
N LYS A 266 -12.79 -1.61 8.68
CA LYS A 266 -11.44 -1.04 8.62
C LYS A 266 -10.96 -0.98 7.18
N VAL A 267 -11.59 -0.13 6.38
CA VAL A 267 -11.31 0.01 4.94
C VAL A 267 -9.87 0.44 4.63
N TRP A 268 -9.16 1.04 5.59
CA TRP A 268 -7.72 1.31 5.50
C TRP A 268 -6.82 0.06 5.55
N GLU A 269 -7.39 -1.12 5.80
CA GLU A 269 -6.66 -2.40 5.68
C GLU A 269 -6.70 -2.98 4.26
N ILE A 270 -7.45 -2.37 3.34
CA ILE A 270 -7.59 -2.87 1.96
C ILE A 270 -6.31 -2.64 1.14
N GLY A 271 -5.56 -1.58 1.42
CA GLY A 271 -4.32 -1.27 0.72
C GLY A 271 -3.81 0.14 1.01
N ALA A 272 -3.07 0.72 0.06
CA ALA A 272 -2.57 2.08 0.12
C ALA A 272 -2.76 2.79 -1.22
N GLY A 273 -3.03 4.11 -1.18
CA GLY A 273 -3.17 4.92 -2.40
C GLY A 273 -1.94 4.94 -3.33
N ALA A 274 -0.76 4.55 -2.81
CA ALA A 274 0.49 4.43 -3.57
C ALA A 274 0.50 3.26 -4.58
N ASN A 275 -0.42 2.30 -4.45
CA ASN A 275 -0.54 1.14 -5.32
C ASN A 275 -1.99 0.67 -5.40
N MET A 276 -2.76 1.35 -6.25
CA MET A 276 -4.18 1.06 -6.46
C MET A 276 -4.59 1.28 -7.91
N ALA A 277 -5.62 0.58 -8.35
CA ALA A 277 -6.21 0.75 -9.66
C ALA A 277 -7.72 0.55 -9.62
N PHE A 278 -8.41 1.12 -10.60
CA PHE A 278 -9.87 1.05 -10.72
C PHE A 278 -10.24 0.79 -12.16
N ARG A 279 -11.34 0.05 -12.38
CA ARG A 279 -12.06 0.20 -13.64
C ARG A 279 -12.54 1.65 -13.72
N LYS A 280 -12.35 2.29 -14.87
CA LYS A 280 -12.79 3.67 -15.10
C LYS A 280 -14.28 3.84 -14.80
N ARG A 281 -15.11 2.90 -15.26
CA ARG A 281 -16.55 2.86 -14.95
C ARG A 281 -16.88 2.81 -13.45
N ALA A 282 -16.03 2.20 -12.63
CA ALA A 282 -16.26 2.06 -11.20
C ALA A 282 -15.96 3.36 -10.45
N ILE A 283 -14.82 4.01 -10.75
CA ILE A 283 -14.47 5.31 -10.17
C ILE A 283 -15.45 6.41 -10.62
N GLU A 284 -15.92 6.37 -11.87
CA GLU A 284 -16.98 7.26 -12.38
C GLU A 284 -18.30 7.03 -11.63
N LYS A 285 -18.71 5.78 -11.44
CA LYS A 285 -19.97 5.42 -10.76
C LYS A 285 -20.01 5.94 -9.32
N VAL A 286 -18.91 5.86 -8.58
CA VAL A 286 -18.87 6.40 -7.21
C VAL A 286 -18.67 7.90 -7.17
N ASN A 287 -18.44 8.57 -8.31
CA ASN A 287 -18.14 9.99 -8.44
C ASN A 287 -16.77 10.39 -7.87
N TYR A 288 -15.71 9.68 -8.28
CA TYR A 288 -14.30 10.02 -8.04
C TYR A 288 -13.92 10.16 -6.54
N PHE A 289 -12.75 10.72 -6.22
CA PHE A 289 -12.30 10.95 -4.84
C PHE A 289 -12.98 12.18 -4.21
N ASP A 290 -13.26 12.13 -2.91
CA ASP A 290 -13.88 13.25 -2.15
C ASP A 290 -12.82 14.26 -1.70
N ASP A 291 -12.78 15.42 -2.36
CA ASP A 291 -11.82 16.49 -2.10
C ASP A 291 -11.95 17.17 -0.72
N ARG A 292 -12.99 16.84 0.07
CA ARG A 292 -13.06 17.26 1.47
C ARG A 292 -12.00 16.56 2.33
N LEU A 293 -11.52 15.39 1.90
CA LEU A 293 -10.49 14.61 2.60
C LEU A 293 -9.06 15.04 2.27
N ASP A 294 -8.93 16.00 1.38
CA ASP A 294 -7.70 16.25 0.65
C ASP A 294 -6.59 16.94 1.46
N VAL A 295 -5.36 16.94 0.93
CA VAL A 295 -4.22 17.65 1.53
C VAL A 295 -4.44 19.16 1.44
N GLY A 296 -4.73 19.80 2.59
CA GLY A 296 -5.17 21.20 2.67
C GLY A 296 -6.59 21.33 3.24
N ALA A 297 -7.37 20.25 3.19
CA ALA A 297 -8.67 20.08 3.81
C ALA A 297 -8.56 19.18 5.06
N ALA A 298 -9.13 17.96 5.06
CA ALA A 298 -8.97 17.04 6.19
C ALA A 298 -7.57 16.42 6.28
N GLY A 299 -6.87 16.26 5.17
CA GLY A 299 -5.43 15.98 5.10
C GLY A 299 -5.02 14.58 4.67
N CYS A 300 -5.92 13.58 4.64
CA CYS A 300 -5.64 12.20 4.21
C CYS A 300 -6.95 11.39 4.11
N SER A 301 -6.85 10.11 3.73
CA SER A 301 -7.89 9.08 3.72
C SER A 301 -8.84 9.07 2.51
N GLY A 302 -8.57 9.82 1.45
CA GLY A 302 -9.35 9.76 0.20
C GLY A 302 -9.37 8.37 -0.44
N ASP A 303 -8.28 7.62 -0.33
CA ASP A 303 -8.15 6.22 -0.76
C ASP A 303 -9.09 5.27 0.01
N SER A 304 -8.98 5.25 1.33
CA SER A 304 -9.85 4.43 2.18
C SER A 304 -11.34 4.80 2.06
N GLU A 305 -11.65 6.07 1.84
CA GLU A 305 -13.03 6.53 1.65
C GLU A 305 -13.62 6.10 0.30
N ILE A 306 -12.85 6.18 -0.79
CA ILE A 306 -13.35 5.69 -2.08
C ILE A 306 -13.55 4.19 -2.06
N TRP A 307 -12.67 3.40 -1.40
CA TRP A 307 -12.88 1.96 -1.24
C TRP A 307 -14.14 1.65 -0.43
N TYR A 308 -14.42 2.42 0.61
CA TYR A 308 -15.69 2.30 1.34
C TYR A 308 -16.89 2.48 0.38
N ARG A 309 -16.89 3.54 -0.44
CA ARG A 309 -17.97 3.78 -1.41
C ARG A 309 -18.10 2.66 -2.43
N ILE A 310 -16.98 2.17 -2.99
CA ILE A 310 -16.96 1.03 -3.91
C ILE A 310 -17.66 -0.19 -3.28
N LEU A 311 -17.29 -0.55 -2.05
CA LEU A 311 -17.90 -1.70 -1.36
C LEU A 311 -19.37 -1.48 -0.99
N THR A 312 -19.79 -0.26 -0.65
CA THR A 312 -21.21 0.05 -0.39
C THR A 312 -22.07 0.00 -1.65
N GLU A 313 -21.48 0.29 -2.81
CA GLU A 313 -22.10 0.12 -4.14
C GLU A 313 -22.11 -1.34 -4.64
N LYS A 314 -21.80 -2.29 -3.74
CA LYS A 314 -21.75 -3.73 -3.98
C LYS A 314 -20.75 -4.15 -5.07
N MET A 315 -19.76 -3.31 -5.33
CA MET A 315 -18.62 -3.61 -6.20
C MET A 315 -17.54 -4.37 -5.42
N SER A 316 -16.58 -4.96 -6.12
CA SER A 316 -15.53 -5.79 -5.52
C SER A 316 -14.15 -5.20 -5.69
N ILE A 317 -13.30 -5.40 -4.69
CA ILE A 317 -11.89 -4.98 -4.66
C ILE A 317 -11.01 -6.21 -4.48
N HIS A 318 -9.97 -6.33 -5.30
CA HIS A 318 -8.96 -7.38 -5.17
C HIS A 318 -7.64 -6.79 -4.68
N TYR A 319 -7.18 -7.18 -3.50
CA TYR A 319 -5.79 -7.00 -3.10
C TYR A 319 -4.95 -8.08 -3.80
N ASN A 320 -4.19 -7.69 -4.83
CA ASN A 320 -3.31 -8.56 -5.58
C ASN A 320 -1.84 -8.26 -5.20
N PRO A 321 -1.20 -9.10 -4.36
CA PRO A 321 0.16 -8.86 -3.91
C PRO A 321 1.21 -9.03 -5.01
N ARG A 322 0.88 -9.66 -6.15
CA ARG A 322 1.80 -9.83 -7.28
C ARG A 322 2.04 -8.53 -8.05
N ALA A 323 1.12 -7.57 -7.97
CA ALA A 323 1.35 -6.20 -8.43
C ALA A 323 1.93 -5.39 -7.27
N PHE A 324 3.24 -5.48 -7.07
CA PHE A 324 3.92 -4.85 -5.94
C PHE A 324 4.73 -3.62 -6.34
N VAL A 325 4.97 -2.77 -5.37
CA VAL A 325 5.83 -1.58 -5.50
C VAL A 325 6.71 -1.39 -4.29
N TYR A 326 7.75 -0.57 -4.43
CA TYR A 326 8.64 -0.12 -3.37
C TYR A 326 8.36 1.34 -3.04
N HIS A 327 8.09 1.65 -1.78
CA HIS A 327 7.77 3.00 -1.33
C HIS A 327 8.88 3.58 -0.45
N GLU A 328 9.28 4.82 -0.73
CA GLU A 328 10.26 5.55 0.07
C GLU A 328 9.61 6.26 1.27
N HIS A 329 9.95 5.78 2.47
CA HIS A 329 9.49 6.40 3.70
C HIS A 329 10.29 7.68 4.01
N ARG A 330 9.61 8.66 4.60
CA ARG A 330 10.24 9.92 5.04
C ARG A 330 11.38 9.65 6.02
N ARG A 331 12.57 10.14 5.69
CA ARG A 331 13.79 9.90 6.48
C ARG A 331 13.83 10.63 7.83
N GLY A 332 13.21 11.80 7.94
CA GLY A 332 13.30 12.66 9.14
C GLY A 332 12.08 12.61 10.05
N LEU A 333 12.33 12.56 11.37
CA LEU A 333 11.28 12.49 12.39
C LEU A 333 10.30 13.66 12.30
N LYS A 334 10.76 14.89 12.05
CA LYS A 334 9.88 16.07 11.91
C LYS A 334 8.87 15.88 10.77
N GLN A 335 9.31 15.33 9.64
CA GLN A 335 8.45 15.07 8.50
C GLN A 335 7.48 13.90 8.76
N LEU A 336 7.90 12.88 9.52
CA LEU A 336 7.02 11.81 10.02
C LEU A 336 5.94 12.36 10.96
N HIS A 337 6.31 13.16 11.96
CA HIS A 337 5.36 13.79 12.87
C HIS A 337 4.29 14.61 12.12
N LYS A 338 4.71 15.36 11.09
CA LYS A 338 3.78 16.09 10.21
C LYS A 338 2.89 15.15 9.41
N GLN A 339 3.42 14.03 8.91
CA GLN A 339 2.66 13.01 8.18
C GLN A 339 1.58 12.40 9.07
N LEU A 340 1.96 11.90 10.25
CA LEU A 340 1.06 11.22 11.18
C LEU A 340 -0.02 12.15 11.71
N PHE A 341 0.30 13.43 11.95
CA PHE A 341 -0.72 14.43 12.24
C PHE A 341 -1.75 14.53 11.10
N GLY A 342 -1.30 14.59 9.85
CA GLY A 342 -2.18 14.62 8.67
C GLY A 342 -3.02 13.37 8.51
N TYR A 343 -2.42 12.18 8.67
CA TYR A 343 -3.10 10.88 8.58
C TYR A 343 -4.21 10.78 9.62
N MET A 344 -3.91 11.10 10.87
CA MET A 344 -4.91 11.00 11.94
C MET A 344 -6.00 12.07 11.85
N ARG A 345 -5.70 13.23 11.25
CA ARG A 345 -6.69 14.26 10.93
C ARG A 345 -7.64 13.80 9.82
N GLY A 346 -7.11 13.20 8.76
CA GLY A 346 -7.90 12.60 7.68
C GLY A 346 -8.74 11.43 8.16
N HIS A 347 -8.16 10.55 8.99
CA HIS A 347 -8.82 9.39 9.56
C HIS A 347 -10.05 9.76 10.39
N SER A 348 -9.93 10.68 11.35
CA SER A 348 -11.09 11.05 12.17
C SER A 348 -12.16 11.80 11.39
N ALA A 349 -11.79 12.56 10.35
CA ALA A 349 -12.75 13.21 9.46
C ALA A 349 -13.48 12.20 8.56
N SER A 350 -12.77 11.26 7.94
CA SER A 350 -13.34 10.23 7.05
C SER A 350 -14.29 9.30 7.81
N VAL A 351 -13.89 8.83 9.00
CA VAL A 351 -14.74 8.04 9.90
C VAL A 351 -16.06 8.76 10.23
N LEU A 352 -16.02 10.08 10.44
CA LEU A 352 -17.22 10.88 10.72
C LEU A 352 -18.08 11.12 9.47
N ILE A 353 -17.46 11.26 8.29
CA ILE A 353 -18.17 11.35 7.00
C ILE A 353 -18.89 10.04 6.70
N GLN A 354 -18.20 8.90 6.84
CA GLN A 354 -18.77 7.56 6.66
C GLN A 354 -19.90 7.31 7.68
N HIS A 355 -19.73 7.71 8.95
CA HIS A 355 -20.80 7.65 9.94
C HIS A 355 -22.04 8.47 9.57
N TYR A 356 -21.85 9.62 8.89
CA TYR A 356 -22.96 10.44 8.44
C TYR A 356 -23.74 9.76 7.30
N GLN A 357 -23.03 9.06 6.40
CA GLN A 357 -23.60 8.26 5.32
C GLN A 357 -24.34 7.02 5.86
N ASP A 358 -23.75 6.31 6.84
CA ASP A 358 -24.38 5.21 7.54
C ASP A 358 -24.17 5.29 9.06
N LYS A 359 -25.23 5.69 9.76
CA LYS A 359 -25.22 5.86 11.22
C LYS A 359 -25.15 4.54 11.98
N LYS A 360 -25.42 3.39 11.34
CA LYS A 360 -25.49 2.07 12.00
C LYS A 360 -24.13 1.43 12.21
N ILE A 361 -23.10 1.88 11.49
CA ILE A 361 -21.78 1.23 11.45
C ILE A 361 -20.93 1.46 12.72
N GLY A 362 -21.41 2.19 13.73
CA GLY A 362 -20.72 2.27 15.03
C GLY A 362 -19.46 3.16 15.06
N TYR A 363 -19.12 3.85 13.97
CA TYR A 363 -17.97 4.76 13.87
C TYR A 363 -17.83 5.81 14.98
N LYS A 364 -18.94 6.29 15.57
CA LYS A 364 -18.88 7.16 16.76
C LYS A 364 -18.35 6.45 17.98
N HIS A 365 -18.77 5.20 18.21
CA HIS A 365 -18.27 4.41 19.34
C HIS A 365 -16.77 4.19 19.18
N TYR A 366 -16.34 3.76 18.00
CA TYR A 366 -14.93 3.62 17.65
C TYR A 366 -14.12 4.90 17.92
N LEU A 367 -14.58 6.05 17.42
CA LEU A 367 -13.83 7.30 17.53
C LEU A 367 -13.79 7.89 18.95
N TYR A 368 -14.88 7.78 19.71
CA TYR A 368 -15.00 8.42 21.03
C TYR A 368 -14.73 7.49 22.22
N TYR A 369 -14.63 6.17 22.01
CA TYR A 369 -14.34 5.19 23.06
C TYR A 369 -13.14 4.30 22.75
N GLU A 370 -13.13 3.60 21.61
CA GLU A 370 -12.05 2.65 21.30
C GLU A 370 -10.71 3.36 21.05
N ILE A 371 -10.69 4.41 20.23
CA ILE A 371 -9.48 5.20 19.94
C ILE A 371 -8.90 5.84 21.22
N PRO A 372 -9.67 6.57 22.05
CA PRO A 372 -9.14 7.12 23.30
C PRO A 372 -8.58 6.06 24.25
N ARG A 373 -9.27 4.91 24.38
CA ARG A 373 -8.79 3.79 25.18
C ARG A 373 -7.46 3.24 24.63
N TYR A 374 -7.34 3.07 23.32
CA TYR A 374 -6.10 2.64 22.68
C TYR A 374 -4.93 3.59 22.95
N TYR A 375 -5.13 4.91 22.75
CA TYR A 375 -4.08 5.90 23.01
C TYR A 375 -3.73 6.03 24.50
N PHE A 376 -4.70 5.85 25.39
CA PHE A 376 -4.42 5.79 26.84
C PHE A 376 -3.44 4.65 27.17
N PHE A 377 -3.66 3.45 26.63
CA PHE A 377 -2.71 2.34 26.81
C PHE A 377 -1.34 2.63 26.20
N LEU A 378 -1.27 3.21 25.01
CA LEU A 378 0.01 3.60 24.41
C LEU A 378 0.78 4.61 25.26
N ILE A 379 0.08 5.58 25.87
CA ILE A 379 0.69 6.57 26.75
C ILE A 379 1.28 5.89 28.00
N LEU A 380 0.56 4.93 28.59
CA LEU A 380 1.04 4.18 29.75
C LEU A 380 2.27 3.34 29.41
N ILE A 381 2.26 2.63 28.28
CA ILE A 381 3.39 1.78 27.86
C ILE A 381 4.61 2.63 27.50
N GLY A 382 4.40 3.79 26.88
CA GLY A 382 5.49 4.70 26.51
C GLY A 382 6.13 5.45 27.68
N PHE A 383 5.45 5.56 28.83
CA PHE A 383 5.94 6.33 29.97
C PHE A 383 7.19 5.69 30.60
N PRO A 384 8.18 6.48 31.07
CA PRO A 384 8.27 7.95 30.99
C PRO A 384 9.00 8.48 29.74
N ASN A 385 9.64 7.62 28.96
CA ASN A 385 10.66 8.04 27.99
C ASN A 385 10.15 8.23 26.56
N TYR A 386 9.01 7.62 26.21
CA TYR A 386 8.34 7.72 24.91
C TYR A 386 9.25 7.50 23.70
N LYS A 387 10.06 6.43 23.71
CA LYS A 387 10.99 6.11 22.61
C LYS A 387 10.28 5.41 21.43
N LEU A 388 10.91 5.41 20.25
CA LEU A 388 10.44 4.67 19.06
C LEU A 388 8.99 5.03 18.71
N ARG A 389 8.10 4.04 18.55
CA ARG A 389 6.68 4.22 18.24
C ARG A 389 5.96 5.19 19.20
N TYR A 390 6.40 5.28 20.46
CA TYR A 390 5.71 6.09 21.46
C TYR A 390 6.00 7.59 21.32
N GLN A 391 7.03 7.99 20.56
CA GLN A 391 7.36 9.42 20.40
C GLN A 391 6.32 10.16 19.54
N THR A 392 5.61 9.46 18.66
CA THR A 392 4.66 10.06 17.71
C THR A 392 3.26 10.28 18.27
N ILE A 393 2.94 9.69 19.43
CA ILE A 393 1.61 9.66 20.06
C ILE A 393 0.95 11.04 20.08
N TRP A 394 1.68 12.07 20.52
CA TRP A 394 1.13 13.41 20.64
C TRP A 394 0.79 14.06 19.29
N SER A 395 1.48 13.67 18.22
CA SER A 395 1.16 14.17 16.87
C SER A 395 -0.09 13.51 16.32
N GLU A 396 -0.26 12.22 16.60
CA GLU A 396 -1.46 11.47 16.25
C GLU A 396 -2.71 11.97 16.99
N ILE A 397 -2.64 12.11 18.32
CA ILE A 397 -3.76 12.61 19.14
C ILE A 397 -4.16 14.02 18.70
N ARG A 398 -3.19 14.91 18.45
CA ARG A 398 -3.47 16.25 17.91
C ARG A 398 -4.12 16.18 16.53
N GLY A 399 -3.68 15.26 15.68
CA GLY A 399 -4.30 14.98 14.38
C GLY A 399 -5.77 14.56 14.52
N LEU A 400 -6.05 13.55 15.35
CA LEU A 400 -7.40 13.07 15.65
C LEU A 400 -8.34 14.21 16.07
N ILE A 401 -7.93 15.01 17.06
CA ILE A 401 -8.73 16.14 17.57
C ILE A 401 -8.93 17.19 16.47
N SER A 402 -7.89 17.48 15.70
CA SER A 402 -7.95 18.40 14.56
C SER A 402 -8.97 17.96 13.52
N GLY A 403 -9.02 16.67 13.18
CA GLY A 403 -9.96 16.13 12.21
C GLY A 403 -11.42 16.19 12.70
N ILE A 404 -11.67 15.91 13.97
CA ILE A 404 -13.00 16.09 14.59
C ILE A 404 -13.45 17.56 14.50
N ARG A 405 -12.56 18.51 14.79
CA ARG A 405 -12.86 19.95 14.67
C ARG A 405 -13.10 20.34 13.21
N PHE A 406 -12.30 19.82 12.29
CA PHE A 406 -12.45 20.06 10.86
C PHE A 406 -13.80 19.57 10.35
N TYR A 407 -14.18 18.32 10.65
CA TYR A 407 -15.48 17.76 10.29
C TYR A 407 -16.62 18.62 10.84
N ASN A 408 -16.60 18.99 12.12
CA ASN A 408 -17.69 19.78 12.70
C ASN A 408 -17.87 21.16 12.06
N ARG A 409 -16.78 21.78 11.58
CA ARG A 409 -16.82 23.05 10.85
C ARG A 409 -17.29 22.92 9.40
N ASN A 410 -17.07 21.75 8.77
CA ASN A 410 -17.29 21.57 7.34
C ASN A 410 -18.41 20.57 6.99
N LYS A 411 -19.02 19.88 7.96
CA LYS A 411 -20.09 18.87 7.74
C LYS A 411 -21.34 19.38 7.01
N LYS A 412 -21.55 20.70 6.99
CA LYS A 412 -22.66 21.35 6.25
C LYS A 412 -22.27 21.79 4.85
N LYS A 413 -20.97 21.76 4.49
CA LYS A 413 -20.54 22.11 3.14
C LYS A 413 -20.90 20.94 2.22
N PRO A 414 -21.55 21.21 1.08
CA PRO A 414 -21.62 20.20 0.04
C PRO A 414 -20.17 19.82 -0.34
N PRO A 415 -19.92 18.56 -0.71
CA PRO A 415 -18.67 18.22 -1.41
C PRO A 415 -18.49 19.20 -2.58
N LEU A 416 -17.26 19.66 -2.80
CA LEU A 416 -16.92 20.66 -3.81
C LEU A 416 -16.93 19.99 -5.19
N PHE A 417 -18.10 19.55 -5.63
CA PHE A 417 -18.30 19.04 -6.98
C PHE A 417 -18.67 20.20 -7.91
N LEU A 418 -17.70 20.59 -8.74
CA LEU A 418 -17.89 21.28 -10.01
C LEU A 418 -17.26 20.43 -11.11
#